data_AF-A0A370EEK1-F1
#
_entry.id   AF-A0A370EEK1-F1
#
_cell.length_a   1.000
_cell.length_b   1.000
_cell.length_c   1.000
_cell.angle_alpha   90.00
_cell.angle_beta   90.00
_cell.angle_gamma   90.00
#
_symmetry.space_group_name_H-M   'P 1'
#
loop_
_entity.id
_entity.type
_entity.pdbx_description
1 polymer ?
#
loop_
_entity_poly.entity_id
_entity_poly.type
_entity_poly.pdbx_seq_one_letter_code
_entity_poly.pdbx_strand_id
1 'polypeptide(L)'
;MKKVLFILFVLVSFSGFAQAEKDSLVKVDKDAILDKLELMFYLDQEATKCLTMTKEKQTELDKTFPYYFMNTIVKNNPSTLDLREFIGFDFKEFKPIKCKDFYVAVYEKNLVEFIDMTKKYGYLSTQRLKRYKDGKAYSPLIFVIHNSYSDKEVKKLMKQEFKIGNIDQKEYDQFKFFLERKKELTYDDVARFEKIGGKILKS
;
A
#
# COMPACT_ATOMS: atom_id res chain seq x y z
N MET A 1 -45.06 -8.93 -13.43
CA MET A 1 -43.90 -8.62 -14.30
C MET A 1 -43.45 -7.15 -14.21
N LYS A 2 -44.34 -6.15 -14.36
CA LYS A 2 -43.96 -4.71 -14.29
C LYS A 2 -43.23 -4.28 -12.99
N LYS A 3 -43.64 -4.79 -11.82
CA LYS A 3 -42.99 -4.49 -10.52
C LYS A 3 -41.58 -5.09 -10.39
N VAL A 4 -41.32 -6.24 -11.01
CA VAL A 4 -39.99 -6.91 -10.99
C VAL A 4 -38.99 -6.15 -11.88
N LEU A 5 -39.45 -5.67 -13.04
CA LEU A 5 -38.66 -4.81 -13.92
C LEU A 5 -38.28 -3.48 -13.25
N PHE A 6 -39.18 -2.88 -12.48
CA PHE A 6 -38.91 -1.66 -11.74
C PHE A 6 -37.84 -1.87 -10.65
N ILE A 7 -37.92 -2.98 -9.89
CA ILE A 7 -36.90 -3.33 -8.88
C ILE A 7 -35.54 -3.57 -9.55
N LEU A 8 -35.49 -4.25 -10.69
CA LEU A 8 -34.27 -4.43 -11.48
C LEU A 8 -33.69 -3.09 -11.96
N PHE A 9 -34.54 -2.17 -12.44
CA PHE A 9 -34.09 -0.85 -12.90
C PHE A 9 -33.53 0.01 -11.76
N VAL A 10 -34.18 -0.03 -10.59
CA VAL A 10 -33.72 0.66 -9.38
C VAL A 10 -32.38 0.09 -8.91
N LEU A 11 -32.24 -1.24 -8.86
CA LEU A 11 -30.99 -1.89 -8.43
C LEU A 11 -29.81 -1.62 -9.36
N VAL A 12 -30.02 -1.55 -10.68
CA VAL A 12 -28.98 -1.22 -11.66
C VAL A 12 -28.58 0.26 -11.59
N SER A 13 -29.49 1.14 -11.17
CA SER A 13 -29.19 2.57 -11.01
C SER A 13 -28.25 2.81 -9.83
N PHE A 14 -28.46 2.14 -8.69
CA PHE A 14 -27.63 2.34 -7.49
C PHE A 14 -26.16 1.91 -7.63
N SER A 15 -25.88 0.88 -8.43
CA SER A 15 -24.50 0.40 -8.64
C SER A 15 -23.66 1.32 -9.54
N GLY A 16 -24.28 2.15 -10.38
CA GLY A 16 -23.57 3.11 -11.23
C GLY A 16 -23.08 4.38 -10.51
N PHE A 17 -23.74 4.78 -9.41
CA PHE A 17 -23.41 6.03 -8.70
C PHE A 17 -22.30 5.88 -7.65
N ALA A 18 -22.08 4.68 -7.12
CA ALA A 18 -21.12 4.47 -6.04
C ALA A 18 -19.67 4.79 -6.43
N GLN A 19 -19.29 4.56 -7.69
CA GLN A 19 -17.92 4.88 -8.15
C GLN A 19 -17.72 6.37 -8.42
N ALA A 20 -18.75 7.05 -8.96
CA ALA A 20 -18.67 8.49 -9.23
C ALA A 20 -18.53 9.30 -7.94
N GLU A 21 -19.20 8.88 -6.85
CA GLU A 21 -19.05 9.49 -5.53
C GLU A 21 -17.63 9.30 -4.98
N LYS A 22 -17.07 8.08 -5.07
CA LYS A 22 -15.69 7.80 -4.66
C LYS A 22 -14.67 8.61 -5.46
N ASP A 23 -14.86 8.74 -6.78
CA ASP A 23 -13.99 9.57 -7.62
C ASP A 23 -14.07 11.06 -7.26
N SER A 24 -15.27 11.54 -6.90
CA SER A 24 -15.46 12.90 -6.37
C SER A 24 -14.71 13.10 -5.06
N LEU A 25 -14.83 12.16 -4.12
CA LEU A 25 -14.08 12.16 -2.87
C LEU A 25 -12.57 12.17 -3.09
N VAL A 26 -12.05 11.37 -4.04
CA VAL A 26 -10.63 11.39 -4.39
C VAL A 26 -10.19 12.78 -4.88
N LYS A 27 -11.01 13.45 -5.69
CA LYS A 27 -10.67 14.79 -6.20
C LYS A 27 -10.60 15.83 -5.07
N VAL A 28 -11.50 15.73 -4.10
CA VAL A 28 -11.53 16.61 -2.92
C VAL A 28 -10.33 16.35 -2.00
N ASP A 29 -10.08 15.07 -1.69
CA ASP A 29 -9.07 14.65 -0.72
C ASP A 29 -7.69 14.39 -1.35
N LYS A 30 -7.47 14.78 -2.62
CA LYS A 30 -6.31 14.37 -3.43
C LYS A 30 -4.97 14.64 -2.75
N ASP A 31 -4.80 15.80 -2.12
CA ASP A 31 -3.51 16.20 -1.57
C ASP A 31 -3.19 15.36 -0.32
N ALA A 32 -4.19 15.12 0.54
CA ALA A 32 -4.06 14.23 1.69
C ALA A 32 -3.85 12.77 1.28
N ILE A 33 -4.49 12.31 0.20
CA ILE A 33 -4.27 10.97 -0.37
C ILE A 33 -2.83 10.82 -0.87
N LEU A 34 -2.34 11.81 -1.63
CA LEU A 34 -1.00 11.78 -2.20
C LEU A 34 0.08 11.85 -1.10
N ASP A 35 -0.10 12.72 -0.11
CA ASP A 35 0.79 12.85 1.04
C ASP A 35 0.89 11.54 1.84
N LYS A 36 -0.27 10.92 2.13
CA LYS A 36 -0.31 9.61 2.79
C LYS A 36 0.34 8.51 1.96
N LEU A 37 0.06 8.42 0.66
CA LEU A 37 0.68 7.42 -0.21
C LEU A 37 2.19 7.61 -0.29
N GLU A 38 2.67 8.85 -0.35
CA GLU A 38 4.09 9.18 -0.36
C GLU A 38 4.79 8.71 0.92
N LEU A 39 4.18 8.93 2.09
CA LEU A 39 4.67 8.35 3.35
C LEU A 39 4.69 6.81 3.31
N MET A 40 3.61 6.18 2.86
CA MET A 40 3.50 4.73 2.81
C MET A 40 4.58 4.10 1.92
N PHE A 41 4.80 4.67 0.72
CA PHE A 41 5.86 4.19 -0.19
C PHE A 41 7.26 4.43 0.35
N TYR A 42 7.49 5.58 0.99
CA TYR A 42 8.76 5.87 1.65
C TYR A 42 9.08 4.84 2.74
N LEU A 43 8.13 4.60 3.64
CA LEU A 43 8.28 3.63 4.71
C LEU A 43 8.49 2.21 4.19
N ASP A 44 7.74 1.81 3.15
CA ASP A 44 7.89 0.51 2.49
C ASP A 44 9.31 0.30 1.95
N GLN A 45 9.90 1.33 1.34
CA GLN A 45 11.28 1.29 0.86
C GLN A 45 12.29 1.14 2.01
N GLU A 46 12.16 1.92 3.09
CA GLU A 46 13.06 1.82 4.25
C GLU A 46 12.91 0.48 4.98
N ALA A 47 11.67 -0.03 5.10
CA ALA A 47 11.38 -1.34 5.66
C ALA A 47 11.99 -2.47 4.81
N THR A 48 11.90 -2.36 3.49
CA THR A 48 12.49 -3.32 2.56
C THR A 48 14.02 -3.35 2.66
N LYS A 49 14.69 -2.21 2.87
CA LYS A 49 16.14 -2.19 3.15
C LYS A 49 16.49 -2.98 4.41
N CYS A 50 15.68 -2.85 5.47
CA CYS A 50 15.86 -3.62 6.70
C CYS A 50 15.69 -5.13 6.44
N LEU A 51 14.65 -5.52 5.69
CA LEU A 51 14.34 -6.91 5.36
C LEU A 51 15.43 -7.58 4.49
N THR A 52 15.96 -6.83 3.51
CA THR A 52 16.90 -7.33 2.48
C THR A 52 18.37 -7.14 2.84
N MET A 53 18.67 -6.79 4.08
CA MET A 53 20.05 -6.67 4.53
C MET A 53 20.58 -8.01 5.05
N THR A 54 21.90 -8.25 4.96
CA THR A 54 22.50 -9.48 5.52
C THR A 54 22.34 -9.50 7.03
N LYS A 55 22.34 -10.70 7.64
CA LYS A 55 22.17 -10.86 9.10
C LYS A 55 23.23 -10.10 9.89
N GLU A 56 24.47 -10.06 9.39
CA GLU A 56 25.58 -9.34 10.02
C GLU A 56 25.29 -7.84 10.07
N LYS A 57 24.89 -7.25 8.93
CA LYS A 57 24.58 -5.82 8.84
C LYS A 57 23.30 -5.46 9.62
N GLN A 58 22.28 -6.33 9.63
CA GLN A 58 21.10 -6.13 10.49
C GLN A 58 21.49 -6.13 11.97
N THR A 59 22.34 -7.07 12.39
CA THR A 59 22.83 -7.15 13.78
C THR A 59 23.63 -5.92 14.18
N GLU A 60 24.41 -5.35 13.26
CA GLU A 60 25.11 -4.10 13.47
C GLU A 60 24.15 -2.92 13.59
N LEU A 61 23.21 -2.80 12.65
CA LEU A 61 22.23 -1.71 12.65
C LEU A 61 21.33 -1.74 13.88
N ASP A 62 20.89 -2.92 14.32
CA ASP A 62 20.03 -3.12 15.50
C ASP A 62 20.63 -2.52 16.78
N LYS A 63 21.97 -2.46 16.90
CA LYS A 63 22.65 -1.83 18.04
C LYS A 63 22.42 -0.32 18.11
N THR A 64 22.18 0.30 16.97
CA THR A 64 22.02 1.76 16.82
C THR A 64 20.73 2.13 16.11
N PHE A 65 19.76 1.21 16.05
CA PHE A 65 18.56 1.40 15.25
C PHE A 65 17.74 2.62 15.67
N PRO A 66 17.56 2.93 16.97
CA PRO A 66 16.92 4.18 17.40
C PRO A 66 17.56 5.44 16.78
N TYR A 67 18.89 5.48 16.69
CA TYR A 67 19.62 6.59 16.07
C TYR A 67 19.42 6.62 14.56
N TYR A 68 19.48 5.46 13.89
CA TYR A 68 19.21 5.34 12.46
C TYR A 68 17.78 5.77 12.12
N PHE A 69 16.80 5.33 12.89
CA PHE A 69 15.40 5.70 12.71
C PHE A 69 15.22 7.22 12.80
N MET A 70 15.76 7.86 13.84
CA MET A 70 15.62 9.32 14.01
C MET A 70 16.38 10.13 12.96
N ASN A 71 17.63 9.76 12.66
CA ASN A 71 18.51 10.58 11.82
C ASN A 71 18.44 10.26 10.33
N THR A 72 17.87 9.12 9.97
CA THR A 72 17.69 8.71 8.57
C THR A 72 16.22 8.69 8.21
N ILE A 73 15.38 7.99 8.98
CA ILE A 73 13.99 7.74 8.59
C ILE A 73 13.12 8.96 8.89
N VAL A 74 13.09 9.42 10.13
CA VAL A 74 12.28 10.59 10.54
C VAL A 74 12.78 11.86 9.87
N LYS A 75 14.10 12.06 9.82
CA LYS A 75 14.71 13.26 9.21
C LYS A 75 14.38 13.43 7.73
N ASN A 76 14.25 12.34 6.98
CA ASN A 76 13.97 12.36 5.54
C ASN A 76 12.51 12.04 5.21
N ASN A 77 11.60 12.20 6.18
CA ASN A 77 10.16 12.02 5.97
C ASN A 77 9.68 12.97 4.84
N PRO A 78 9.15 12.44 3.71
CA PRO A 78 8.70 13.27 2.60
C PRO A 78 7.29 13.84 2.81
N SER A 79 6.61 13.44 3.89
CA SER A 79 5.20 13.74 4.13
C SER A 79 5.01 14.78 5.24
N THR A 80 3.85 15.45 5.22
CA THR A 80 3.43 16.33 6.32
C THR A 80 2.93 15.57 7.55
N LEU A 81 2.64 14.27 7.42
CA LEU A 81 2.19 13.41 8.50
C LEU A 81 3.33 13.11 9.48
N ASP A 82 3.04 13.08 10.79
CA ASP A 82 4.01 12.60 11.78
C ASP A 82 4.17 11.09 11.64
N LEU A 83 5.35 10.68 11.16
CA LEU A 83 5.72 9.29 10.93
C LEU A 83 5.57 8.42 12.19
N ARG A 84 5.79 9.01 13.38
CA ARG A 84 5.70 8.30 14.66
C ARG A 84 4.26 7.99 15.02
N GLU A 85 3.38 8.96 14.82
CA GLU A 85 1.94 8.78 14.99
C GLU A 85 1.38 7.81 13.95
N PHE A 86 1.88 7.89 12.71
CA PHE A 86 1.48 7.00 11.63
C PHE A 86 1.81 5.54 11.96
N ILE A 87 3.06 5.22 12.32
CA ILE A 87 3.45 3.84 12.64
C ILE A 87 2.85 3.38 13.98
N GLY A 88 2.51 4.32 14.89
CA GLY A 88 1.91 4.00 16.18
C GLY A 88 2.91 3.45 17.20
N PHE A 89 4.20 3.71 17.02
CA PHE A 89 5.21 3.34 18.00
C PHE A 89 5.18 4.28 19.21
N ASP A 90 5.21 3.70 20.41
CA ASP A 90 5.42 4.47 21.63
C ASP A 90 6.91 4.78 21.81
N PHE A 91 7.32 5.92 21.26
CA PHE A 91 8.70 6.41 21.40
C PHE A 91 9.02 6.97 22.78
N LYS A 92 8.04 7.09 23.70
CA LYS A 92 8.33 7.56 25.06
C LYS A 92 9.12 6.53 25.87
N GLU A 93 8.98 5.24 25.54
CA GLU A 93 9.67 4.17 26.26
C GLU A 93 10.98 3.71 25.61
N PHE A 94 11.31 4.15 24.37
CA PHE A 94 12.48 3.69 23.59
C PHE A 94 12.83 2.21 23.82
N LYS A 95 11.81 1.34 23.81
CA LYS A 95 12.03 -0.11 23.77
C LYS A 95 12.66 -0.43 22.42
N PRO A 96 13.70 -1.29 22.37
CA PRO A 96 14.56 -1.36 21.20
C PRO A 96 13.73 -1.75 19.98
N ILE A 97 13.49 -0.77 19.12
CA ILE A 97 12.98 -0.98 17.77
C ILE A 97 14.16 -1.61 17.04
N LYS A 98 14.05 -2.88 16.69
CA LYS A 98 15.00 -3.52 15.78
C LYS A 98 14.52 -3.30 14.34
N CYS A 99 15.40 -3.57 13.38
CA CYS A 99 15.03 -3.67 11.97
C CYS A 99 13.77 -4.51 11.78
N LYS A 100 13.70 -5.65 12.48
CA LYS A 100 12.54 -6.55 12.44
C LYS A 100 11.25 -5.89 12.92
N ASP A 101 11.29 -5.26 14.09
CA ASP A 101 10.10 -4.64 14.67
C ASP A 101 9.61 -3.49 13.78
N PHE A 102 10.54 -2.73 13.20
CA PHE A 102 10.23 -1.66 12.26
C PHE A 102 9.55 -2.15 10.98
N TYR A 103 10.13 -3.10 10.25
CA TYR A 103 9.53 -3.52 8.98
C TYR A 103 8.19 -4.22 9.20
N VAL A 104 8.02 -4.97 10.30
CA VAL A 104 6.72 -5.61 10.65
C VAL A 104 5.66 -4.53 10.87
N ALA A 105 5.95 -3.54 11.72
CA ALA A 105 5.00 -2.47 12.02
C ALA A 105 4.62 -1.65 10.78
N VAL A 106 5.60 -1.34 9.92
CA VAL A 106 5.35 -0.64 8.65
C VAL A 106 4.44 -1.45 7.73
N TYR A 107 4.74 -2.73 7.53
CA TYR A 107 3.94 -3.57 6.63
C TYR A 107 2.51 -3.78 7.16
N GLU A 108 2.34 -3.98 8.46
CA GLU A 108 1.01 -4.06 9.09
C GLU A 108 0.24 -2.75 8.92
N LYS A 109 0.87 -1.61 9.24
CA LYS A 109 0.23 -0.29 9.13
C LYS A 109 -0.13 0.05 7.69
N ASN A 110 0.77 -0.18 6.74
CA ASN A 110 0.52 0.05 5.32
C ASN A 110 -0.64 -0.79 4.80
N LEU A 111 -0.79 -2.05 5.26
CA LEU A 111 -1.92 -2.89 4.88
C LEU A 111 -3.25 -2.36 5.41
N VAL A 112 -3.29 -1.94 6.68
CA VAL A 112 -4.49 -1.34 7.30
C VAL A 112 -4.90 -0.07 6.53
N GLU A 113 -3.96 0.84 6.29
CA GLU A 113 -4.23 2.07 5.56
C GLU A 113 -4.66 1.80 4.10
N PHE A 114 -4.05 0.81 3.45
CA PHE A 114 -4.46 0.37 2.12
C PHE A 114 -5.92 -0.10 2.09
N ILE A 115 -6.34 -0.91 3.07
CA ILE A 115 -7.72 -1.39 3.19
C ILE A 115 -8.67 -0.21 3.40
N ASP A 116 -8.36 0.69 4.32
CA ASP A 116 -9.20 1.83 4.67
C ASP A 116 -9.33 2.82 3.50
N MET A 117 -8.22 3.14 2.84
CA MET A 117 -8.23 3.98 1.64
C MET A 117 -9.02 3.32 0.52
N THR A 118 -8.88 2.01 0.31
CA THR A 118 -9.62 1.31 -0.74
C THR A 118 -11.12 1.24 -0.43
N LYS A 119 -11.51 1.06 0.84
CA LYS A 119 -12.92 1.14 1.25
C LYS A 119 -13.50 2.53 0.99
N LYS A 120 -12.79 3.58 1.43
CA LYS A 120 -13.25 4.98 1.33
C LYS A 120 -13.26 5.50 -0.11
N TYR A 121 -12.19 5.28 -0.86
CA TYR A 121 -11.94 5.91 -2.17
C TYR A 121 -12.01 4.95 -3.36
N GLY A 122 -12.18 3.65 -3.11
CA GLY A 122 -11.95 2.61 -4.12
C GLY A 122 -10.45 2.41 -4.36
N TYR A 123 -10.09 1.36 -5.09
CA TYR A 123 -8.68 1.04 -5.35
C TYR A 123 -8.01 2.14 -6.16
N LEU A 124 -7.00 2.78 -5.58
CA LEU A 124 -6.29 3.92 -6.16
C LEU A 124 -5.26 3.46 -7.19
N SER A 125 -5.71 2.85 -8.29
CA SER A 125 -4.80 2.35 -9.32
C SER A 125 -3.87 3.43 -9.83
N THR A 126 -2.72 2.99 -10.36
CA THR A 126 -1.73 3.87 -10.99
C THR A 126 -2.40 4.80 -12.02
N GLN A 127 -3.40 4.30 -12.77
CA GLN A 127 -4.14 5.10 -13.74
C GLN A 127 -5.01 6.19 -13.11
N ARG A 128 -5.65 5.90 -11.96
CA ARG A 128 -6.45 6.89 -11.22
C ARG A 128 -5.55 7.96 -10.59
N LEU A 129 -4.42 7.56 -10.00
CA LEU A 129 -3.48 8.48 -9.36
C LEU A 129 -2.77 9.41 -10.34
N LYS A 130 -2.46 8.94 -11.56
CA LYS A 130 -1.86 9.75 -12.64
C LYS A 130 -2.70 10.97 -13.06
N ARG A 131 -3.98 11.03 -12.69
CA ARG A 131 -4.82 12.21 -12.93
C ARG A 131 -4.47 13.39 -12.02
N TYR A 132 -3.72 13.15 -10.94
CA TYR A 132 -3.48 14.12 -9.88
C TYR A 132 -2.00 14.35 -9.55
N LYS A 133 -1.10 13.43 -9.93
CA LYS A 133 0.35 13.56 -9.75
C LYS A 133 1.07 13.23 -11.05
N ASP A 134 1.92 14.14 -11.52
CA ASP A 134 2.84 13.89 -12.62
C ASP A 134 3.98 12.96 -12.17
N GLY A 135 4.41 12.05 -13.04
CA GLY A 135 5.54 11.15 -12.80
C GLY A 135 5.16 9.69 -12.54
N LYS A 136 6.10 8.94 -11.95
CA LYS A 136 5.89 7.52 -11.61
C LYS A 136 4.96 7.42 -10.40
N ALA A 137 3.70 7.13 -10.65
CA ALA A 137 2.81 6.62 -9.60
C ALA A 137 3.22 5.17 -9.30
N TYR A 138 3.57 4.92 -8.04
CA TYR A 138 3.81 3.57 -7.55
C TYR A 138 2.46 2.85 -7.43
N SER A 139 2.43 1.57 -7.79
CA SER A 139 1.21 0.77 -7.63
C SER A 139 0.96 0.50 -6.14
N PRO A 140 -0.22 0.84 -5.58
CA PRO A 140 -0.55 0.53 -4.19
C PRO A 140 -0.58 -0.97 -3.88
N LEU A 141 -0.51 -1.83 -4.91
CA LEU A 141 -0.40 -3.27 -4.74
C LEU A 141 0.79 -3.68 -3.86
N ILE A 142 1.87 -2.90 -3.85
CA ILE A 142 3.08 -3.19 -3.06
C ILE A 142 2.76 -3.42 -1.57
N PHE A 143 1.80 -2.68 -1.01
CA PHE A 143 1.42 -2.75 0.40
C PHE A 143 0.78 -4.08 0.80
N VAL A 144 0.32 -4.86 -0.18
CA VAL A 144 -0.29 -6.18 0.03
C VAL A 144 0.74 -7.31 -0.08
N ILE A 145 1.85 -7.06 -0.75
CA ILE A 145 2.81 -8.11 -1.14
C ILE A 145 3.68 -8.52 0.04
N HIS A 146 4.00 -7.58 0.93
CA HIS A 146 4.85 -7.82 2.09
C HIS A 146 4.14 -8.57 3.23
N ASN A 147 2.81 -8.75 3.15
CA ASN A 147 2.03 -9.48 4.14
C ASN A 147 1.63 -10.86 3.61
N SER A 148 2.22 -11.91 4.19
CA SER A 148 1.83 -13.31 3.92
C SER A 148 0.40 -13.63 4.36
N TYR A 149 -0.12 -12.83 5.30
CA TYR A 149 -1.51 -12.82 5.74
C TYR A 149 -2.36 -12.00 4.78
N SER A 150 -2.46 -12.44 3.53
CA SER A 150 -3.47 -11.89 2.62
C SER A 150 -4.86 -12.27 3.14
N ASP A 151 -5.43 -11.37 3.95
CA ASP A 151 -6.68 -11.56 4.64
C ASP A 151 -7.80 -11.91 3.63
N LYS A 152 -8.77 -12.70 4.06
CA LYS A 152 -10.03 -12.91 3.33
C LYS A 152 -10.65 -11.56 2.95
N GLU A 153 -10.45 -10.54 3.78
CA GLU A 153 -10.87 -9.16 3.50
C GLU A 153 -10.19 -8.58 2.25
N VAL A 154 -8.85 -8.58 2.18
CA VAL A 154 -8.12 -8.02 1.04
C VAL A 154 -8.48 -8.74 -0.26
N LYS A 155 -8.60 -10.08 -0.21
CA LYS A 155 -9.05 -10.88 -1.35
C LYS A 155 -10.44 -10.49 -1.83
N LYS A 156 -11.37 -10.30 -0.90
CA LYS A 156 -12.73 -9.86 -1.20
C LYS A 156 -12.73 -8.46 -1.81
N LEU A 157 -11.99 -7.53 -1.21
CA LEU A 157 -11.89 -6.13 -1.62
C LEU A 157 -11.32 -6.01 -3.04
N MET A 158 -10.15 -6.61 -3.29
CA MET A 158 -9.51 -6.59 -4.61
C MET A 158 -10.37 -7.22 -5.70
N LYS A 159 -11.07 -8.33 -5.38
CA LYS A 159 -12.02 -8.95 -6.34
C LYS A 159 -13.20 -8.03 -6.65
N GLN A 160 -13.70 -7.28 -5.67
CA GLN A 160 -14.77 -6.30 -5.88
C GLN A 160 -14.29 -5.14 -6.74
N GLU A 161 -13.13 -4.57 -6.41
CA GLU A 161 -12.52 -3.45 -7.13
C GLU A 161 -12.17 -3.80 -8.58
N PHE A 162 -11.73 -5.05 -8.83
CA PHE A 162 -11.56 -5.59 -10.18
C PHE A 162 -12.90 -5.70 -10.94
N LYS A 163 -13.94 -6.23 -10.30
CA LYS A 163 -15.28 -6.36 -10.93
C LYS A 163 -15.90 -5.03 -11.34
N ILE A 164 -15.62 -3.95 -10.61
CA ILE A 164 -16.12 -2.61 -10.90
C ILE A 164 -15.17 -1.80 -11.81
N GLY A 165 -14.05 -2.38 -12.25
CA GLY A 165 -13.14 -1.79 -13.21
C GLY A 165 -12.12 -0.80 -12.65
N ASN A 166 -11.95 -0.73 -11.32
CA ASN A 166 -10.91 0.13 -10.72
C ASN A 166 -9.51 -0.47 -10.80
N ILE A 167 -9.43 -1.79 -10.98
CA ILE A 167 -8.19 -2.56 -11.18
C ILE A 167 -8.24 -3.14 -12.59
N ASP A 168 -7.18 -2.97 -13.37
CA ASP A 168 -7.06 -3.61 -14.67
C ASP A 168 -6.67 -5.10 -14.55
N GLN A 169 -6.82 -5.86 -15.63
CA GLN A 169 -6.50 -7.28 -15.64
C GLN A 169 -5.03 -7.55 -15.26
N LYS A 170 -4.10 -6.71 -15.72
CA LYS A 170 -2.66 -6.89 -15.47
C LYS A 170 -2.32 -6.73 -14.00
N GLU A 171 -2.83 -5.69 -13.35
CA GLU A 171 -2.63 -5.40 -11.93
C GLU A 171 -3.35 -6.44 -11.04
N TYR A 172 -4.52 -6.92 -11.46
CA TYR A 172 -5.23 -7.99 -10.76
C TYR A 172 -4.54 -9.37 -10.87
N ASP A 173 -3.91 -9.67 -12.02
CA ASP A 173 -3.11 -10.88 -12.18
C ASP A 173 -1.83 -10.84 -11.35
N GLN A 174 -1.18 -9.67 -11.23
CA GLN A 174 -0.08 -9.47 -10.29
C GLN A 174 -0.54 -9.75 -8.85
N PHE A 175 -1.68 -9.18 -8.44
CA PHE A 175 -2.24 -9.45 -7.12
C PHE A 175 -2.44 -10.95 -6.86
N LYS A 176 -3.09 -11.68 -7.79
CA LYS A 176 -3.33 -13.12 -7.66
C LYS A 176 -2.03 -13.92 -7.55
N PHE A 177 -1.02 -13.56 -8.35
CA PHE A 177 0.29 -14.19 -8.26
C PHE A 177 0.87 -14.09 -6.85
N PHE A 178 0.77 -12.93 -6.17
CA PHE A 178 1.27 -12.79 -4.79
C PHE A 178 0.45 -13.56 -3.76
N LEU A 179 -0.86 -13.64 -3.92
CA LEU A 179 -1.72 -14.44 -3.04
C LEU A 179 -1.35 -15.93 -3.02
N GLU A 180 -0.90 -16.46 -4.15
CA GLU A 180 -0.58 -17.88 -4.30
C GLU A 180 0.76 -18.26 -3.67
N ARG A 181 1.63 -17.27 -3.38
CA ARG A 181 3.02 -17.55 -3.00
C ARG A 181 3.22 -18.22 -1.65
N LYS A 182 2.31 -18.05 -0.67
CA LYS A 182 2.35 -18.67 0.68
C LYS A 182 3.72 -18.64 1.41
N LYS A 183 4.72 -17.90 0.92
CA LYS A 183 6.11 -17.84 1.37
C LYS A 183 6.59 -16.39 1.33
N GLU A 184 7.54 -16.05 2.20
CA GLU A 184 8.19 -14.74 2.26
C GLU A 184 8.82 -14.35 0.90
N LEU A 185 8.89 -13.04 0.64
CA LEU A 185 9.52 -12.45 -0.53
C LEU A 185 10.99 -12.90 -0.64
N THR A 186 11.40 -13.42 -1.80
CA THR A 186 12.80 -13.69 -2.12
C THR A 186 13.39 -12.59 -3.01
N TYR A 187 14.71 -12.51 -3.09
CA TYR A 187 15.40 -11.57 -3.99
C TYR A 187 15.00 -11.72 -5.46
N ASP A 188 14.76 -12.97 -5.90
CA ASP A 188 14.33 -13.25 -7.26
C ASP A 188 12.95 -12.64 -7.57
N ASP A 189 12.15 -12.42 -6.53
CA ASP A 189 10.81 -11.84 -6.67
C ASP A 189 10.92 -10.35 -6.89
N VAL A 190 11.75 -9.67 -6.11
CA VAL A 190 12.07 -8.25 -6.27
C VAL A 190 12.63 -8.00 -7.67
N ALA A 191 13.53 -8.85 -8.17
CA ALA A 191 14.04 -8.75 -9.53
C ALA A 191 12.96 -8.98 -10.61
N ARG A 192 12.02 -9.89 -10.37
CA ARG A 192 10.87 -10.13 -11.28
C ARG A 192 9.87 -8.97 -11.25
N PHE A 193 9.69 -8.33 -10.10
CA PHE A 193 8.91 -7.10 -9.93
C PHE A 193 9.47 -5.95 -10.76
N GLU A 194 10.77 -5.67 -10.66
CA GLU A 194 11.42 -4.58 -11.38
C GLU A 194 11.30 -4.75 -12.91
N LYS A 195 11.27 -6.00 -13.37
CA LYS A 195 11.10 -6.37 -14.77
C LYS A 195 9.67 -6.20 -15.29
N ILE A 196 8.65 -6.40 -14.45
CA ILE A 196 7.22 -6.33 -14.82
C ILE A 196 6.62 -4.92 -14.57
N GLY A 197 7.09 -4.23 -13.53
CA GLY A 197 6.64 -2.90 -13.09
C GLY A 197 7.33 -1.73 -13.78
N GLY A 198 8.39 -1.99 -14.54
CA GLY A 198 9.20 -0.96 -15.21
C GLY A 198 10.15 -0.26 -14.24
N LYS A 199 11.42 -0.69 -14.24
CA LYS A 199 12.59 -0.08 -13.57
C LYS A 199 12.21 0.83 -12.39
N ILE A 200 12.07 0.22 -11.22
CA ILE A 200 12.17 0.92 -9.95
C ILE A 200 13.65 1.35 -9.87
N LEU A 201 13.89 2.66 -9.95
CA LEU A 201 15.10 3.35 -9.51
C LEU A 201 16.46 2.82 -10.04
N LYS A 202 16.95 3.41 -11.14
CA LYS A 202 18.34 3.89 -11.15
C LYS A 202 18.28 5.39 -10.86
N SER A 203 18.69 5.79 -9.66
CA SER A 203 19.37 7.07 -9.46
C SER A 203 20.86 6.79 -9.59
#